data_AF-A0A9X6F2V3-F1
#
_entry.id   AF-A0A9X6F2V3-F1
#
_cell.length_a   1.000
_cell.length_b   1.000
_cell.length_c   1.000
_cell.angle_alpha   90.00
_cell.angle_beta   90.00
_cell.angle_gamma   90.00
#
_symmetry.space_group_name_H-M   'P 1'
#
loop_
_entity.id
_entity.type
_entity.pdbx_description
1 polymer ?
#
loop_
_entity_poly.entity_id
_entity_poly.type
_entity_poly.pdbx_seq_one_letter_code
_entity_poly.pdbx_strand_id
1 'polypeptide(L)'
;KKQTTFYGGDMYCMGSSLQIKMNNDELNTTDPTNLGYMLNNERIVKMTIVNDNIGAATNIKLSIQQYMEKVGYTWALISLDGTNYLNEIQIDSIAAQSTREFWVKIVKDTNLLAFEPIYFNVHLKHN
;
A
#
# COMPACT_ATOMS: atom_id res chain seq x y z
N LYS A 1 -35.76 2.95 -8.67
CA LYS A 1 -34.48 2.81 -7.92
C LYS A 1 -33.64 1.75 -8.61
N LYS A 2 -32.57 2.12 -9.31
CA LYS A 2 -31.62 1.16 -9.87
C LYS A 2 -30.31 1.35 -9.11
N GLN A 3 -30.18 0.61 -8.02
CA GLN A 3 -28.96 0.56 -7.22
C GLN A 3 -28.01 -0.37 -7.97
N THR A 4 -27.02 0.20 -8.66
CA THR A 4 -25.89 -0.57 -9.17
C THR A 4 -24.74 -0.24 -8.24
N THR A 5 -24.62 -1.02 -7.17
CA THR A 5 -23.41 -1.07 -6.36
C THR A 5 -22.40 -1.86 -7.19
N PHE A 6 -21.35 -1.19 -7.66
CA PHE A 6 -20.25 -1.85 -8.32
C PHE A 6 -19.43 -2.57 -7.24
N TYR A 7 -19.29 -3.88 -7.40
CA TYR A 7 -18.41 -4.73 -6.60
C TYR A 7 -17.27 -5.19 -7.51
N GLY A 8 -16.05 -4.83 -7.18
CA GLY A 8 -14.82 -5.33 -7.79
C GLY A 8 -13.68 -5.00 -6.82
N GLY A 9 -12.74 -5.88 -6.50
CA GLY A 9 -12.38 -7.15 -7.11
C GLY A 9 -10.86 -7.17 -7.22
N ASP A 10 -10.15 -7.36 -6.11
CA ASP A 10 -8.73 -7.69 -6.17
C ASP A 10 -8.62 -9.21 -6.36
N MET A 11 -8.08 -9.60 -7.51
CA MET A 11 -7.87 -11.00 -7.88
C MET A 11 -6.61 -11.53 -7.20
N TYR A 12 -6.79 -12.41 -6.22
CA TYR A 12 -5.75 -13.23 -5.61
C TYR A 12 -5.53 -14.46 -6.49
N CYS A 13 -4.41 -14.55 -7.20
CA CYS A 13 -3.94 -15.85 -7.70
C CYS A 13 -3.33 -16.62 -6.52
N MET A 14 -4.06 -17.61 -6.01
CA MET A 14 -3.62 -18.52 -4.95
C MET A 14 -2.26 -19.14 -5.29
N GLY A 15 -1.25 -18.93 -4.44
CA GLY A 15 0.09 -19.52 -4.59
C GLY A 15 1.05 -19.32 -3.41
N SER A 16 1.16 -18.11 -2.84
CA SER A 16 2.03 -17.87 -1.67
C SER A 16 1.77 -16.49 -1.06
N SER A 17 0.81 -16.33 -0.15
CA SER A 17 0.32 -14.99 0.22
C SER A 17 1.31 -14.25 1.12
N LEU A 18 2.20 -13.48 0.52
CA LEU A 18 2.87 -12.39 1.22
C LEU A 18 1.82 -11.46 1.85
N GLN A 19 2.04 -11.05 3.09
CA GLN A 19 1.16 -10.12 3.81
C GLN A 19 1.79 -8.72 3.85
N ILE A 20 0.96 -7.68 3.97
CA ILE A 20 1.43 -6.34 4.32
C ILE A 20 0.88 -5.99 5.69
N LYS A 21 1.74 -5.53 6.59
CA LYS A 21 1.38 -5.10 7.95
C LYS A 21 1.73 -3.63 8.18
N MET A 22 0.86 -2.94 8.91
CA MET A 22 1.11 -1.61 9.48
C MET A 22 0.89 -1.72 10.99
N ASN A 23 1.88 -1.31 11.79
CA ASN A 23 1.82 -1.41 13.26
C ASN A 23 1.48 -2.83 13.78
N ASN A 24 1.99 -3.87 13.11
CA ASN A 24 1.72 -5.30 13.35
C ASN A 24 0.34 -5.81 12.91
N ASP A 25 -0.58 -4.94 12.49
CA ASP A 25 -1.88 -5.35 11.97
C ASP A 25 -1.77 -5.58 10.45
N GLU A 26 -2.26 -6.73 9.99
CA GLU A 26 -2.38 -7.01 8.56
C GLU A 26 -3.36 -6.01 7.93
N LEU A 27 -2.95 -5.43 6.80
CA LEU A 27 -3.81 -4.53 6.05
C LEU A 27 -5.03 -5.33 5.56
N ASN A 28 -6.21 -4.78 5.83
CA ASN A 28 -7.47 -5.40 5.44
C ASN A 28 -7.64 -5.34 3.92
N THR A 29 -8.18 -6.41 3.34
CA THR A 29 -8.39 -6.58 1.89
C THR A 29 -9.71 -5.98 1.38
N THR A 30 -10.57 -5.57 2.31
CA THR A 30 -11.92 -5.04 2.08
C THR A 30 -12.15 -3.64 2.64
N ASP A 31 -11.41 -3.24 3.66
CA ASP A 31 -11.51 -1.92 4.31
C ASP A 31 -10.27 -1.06 4.02
N PRO A 32 -10.44 0.23 3.69
CA PRO A 32 -9.31 1.10 3.42
C PRO A 32 -8.46 1.31 4.68
N THR A 33 -7.14 1.34 4.50
CA THR A 33 -6.22 1.58 5.63
C THR A 33 -6.25 3.06 6.03
N ASN A 34 -6.65 3.35 7.28
CA ASN A 34 -6.62 4.70 7.82
C ASN A 34 -5.17 5.08 8.16
N LEU A 35 -4.60 5.99 7.38
CA LEU A 35 -3.26 6.48 7.68
C LEU A 35 -3.24 7.49 8.81
N GLY A 36 -4.36 8.11 9.15
CA GLY A 36 -4.45 9.28 10.01
C GLY A 36 -4.40 10.58 9.22
N TYR A 37 -4.10 11.67 9.93
CA TYR A 37 -4.09 13.02 9.36
C TYR A 37 -2.76 13.37 8.68
N MET A 38 -2.84 14.17 7.63
CA MET A 38 -1.68 14.78 7.00
C MET A 38 -1.15 15.93 7.85
N LEU A 39 0.17 16.06 7.94
CA LEU A 39 0.84 17.18 8.59
C LEU A 39 1.77 17.82 7.57
N ASN A 40 1.69 19.13 7.38
CA ASN A 40 2.57 19.86 6.44
C ASN A 40 2.57 19.28 5.01
N ASN A 41 1.39 18.94 4.48
CA ASN A 41 1.18 18.39 3.13
C ASN A 41 1.86 17.03 2.83
N GLU A 42 2.45 16.39 3.84
CA GLU A 42 3.14 15.12 3.71
C GLU A 42 2.72 14.15 4.82
N ARG A 43 2.78 12.86 4.52
CA ARG A 43 2.76 11.81 5.52
C ARG A 43 3.63 10.67 5.08
N ILE A 44 4.54 10.24 5.96
CA ILE A 44 5.38 9.05 5.73
C ILE A 44 4.97 7.98 6.73
N VAL A 45 4.71 6.77 6.23
CA VAL A 45 4.24 5.63 7.01
C VAL A 45 5.15 4.44 6.73
N LYS A 46 5.62 3.80 7.79
CA LYS A 46 6.42 2.57 7.69
C LYS A 46 5.49 1.36 7.69
N MET A 47 5.77 0.42 6.80
CA MET A 47 5.02 -0.83 6.64
C MET A 47 5.99 -2.00 6.46
N THR A 48 5.45 -3.21 6.57
CA THR A 48 6.24 -4.44 6.53
C THR A 48 5.58 -5.44 5.61
N ILE A 49 6.33 -5.97 4.65
CA ILE A 49 5.96 -7.18 3.91
C ILE A 49 6.36 -8.39 4.74
N VAL A 50 5.48 -9.36 4.92
CA VAL A 50 5.74 -10.60 5.64
C VAL A 50 5.68 -11.78 4.68
N ASN A 51 6.75 -12.58 4.67
CA ASN A 51 6.79 -13.84 3.97
C ASN A 51 6.68 -15.01 4.96
N ASP A 52 5.44 -15.44 5.22
CA ASP A 52 5.16 -16.61 6.06
C ASP A 52 5.19 -17.93 5.28
N ASN A 53 5.63 -17.91 4.02
CA ASN A 53 5.81 -19.12 3.23
C ASN A 53 7.06 -19.90 3.67
N ILE A 54 7.06 -21.21 3.41
CA ILE A 54 8.21 -22.10 3.63
C ILE A 54 9.35 -21.80 2.64
N GLY A 55 9.02 -21.23 1.48
CA GLY A 55 9.97 -20.80 0.46
C GLY A 55 10.22 -19.29 0.46
N ALA A 56 11.33 -18.89 -0.14
CA ALA A 56 11.56 -17.48 -0.46
C ALA A 56 10.53 -17.02 -1.51
N ALA A 57 9.97 -15.84 -1.32
CA ALA A 57 9.18 -15.17 -2.35
C ALA A 57 10.13 -14.36 -3.24
N THR A 58 9.96 -14.45 -4.55
CA THR A 58 10.87 -13.83 -5.53
C THR A 58 10.11 -12.98 -6.52
N ASN A 59 10.80 -12.06 -7.19
CA ASN A 59 10.23 -11.22 -8.26
C ASN A 59 8.99 -10.46 -7.77
N ILE A 60 9.12 -9.82 -6.60
CA ILE A 60 8.03 -9.11 -5.95
C ILE A 60 8.00 -7.70 -6.50
N LYS A 61 6.82 -7.27 -6.90
CA LYS A 61 6.53 -5.92 -7.37
C LYS A 61 5.54 -5.29 -6.41
N LEU A 62 5.92 -4.15 -5.85
CA LEU A 62 5.09 -3.38 -4.95
C LEU A 62 4.72 -2.05 -5.61
N SER A 63 3.42 -1.75 -5.60
CA SER A 63 2.84 -0.52 -6.15
C SER A 63 1.72 -0.02 -5.24
N ILE A 64 1.45 1.29 -5.25
CA ILE A 64 0.30 1.85 -4.53
C ILE A 64 -0.72 2.34 -5.55
N GLN A 65 -1.98 2.00 -5.30
CA GLN A 65 -3.09 2.53 -6.06
C GLN A 65 -3.95 3.38 -5.13
N GLN A 66 -4.29 4.57 -5.60
CA GLN A 66 -5.17 5.46 -4.86
C GLN A 66 -6.57 4.85 -4.81
N TYR A 67 -7.15 4.78 -3.61
CA TYR A 67 -8.52 4.33 -3.42
C TYR A 67 -9.48 5.49 -3.65
N MET A 68 -10.35 5.35 -4.65
CA MET A 68 -11.30 6.36 -5.15
C MET A 68 -10.62 7.60 -5.76
N GLU A 69 -10.87 7.84 -7.04
CA GLU A 69 -10.53 9.09 -7.72
C GLU A 69 -11.38 10.24 -7.16
N LYS A 70 -11.06 10.71 -5.96
CA LYS A 70 -11.61 11.95 -5.41
C LYS A 70 -10.71 13.11 -5.83
N VAL A 71 -11.32 14.10 -6.48
CA VAL A 71 -10.68 15.38 -6.83
C VAL A 71 -10.05 16.00 -5.58
N GLY A 72 -8.72 16.19 -5.58
CA GLY A 72 -7.98 16.86 -4.50
C GLY A 72 -7.02 16.00 -3.68
N TYR A 73 -6.91 14.69 -3.96
CA TYR A 73 -5.87 13.82 -3.38
C TYR A 73 -4.85 13.42 -4.46
N THR A 74 -3.55 13.16 -4.30
CA THR A 74 -2.47 13.26 -3.28
C THR A 74 -1.65 12.00 -3.57
N TRP A 75 -0.61 12.12 -4.39
CA TRP A 75 0.16 10.98 -4.91
C TRP A 75 0.85 10.19 -3.77
N ALA A 76 0.96 8.88 -3.95
CA ALA A 76 1.63 8.00 -3.01
C ALA A 76 2.86 7.35 -3.66
N LEU A 77 4.01 7.47 -3.02
CA LEU A 77 5.27 6.85 -3.42
C LEU A 77 5.73 5.82 -2.40
N ILE A 78 6.57 4.91 -2.86
CA ILE A 78 7.13 3.79 -2.10
C ILE A 78 8.65 3.91 -2.06
N SER A 79 9.25 3.54 -0.93
CA SER A 79 10.69 3.46 -0.77
C SER A 79 11.10 2.23 0.04
N LEU A 80 12.23 1.62 -0.30
CA LEU A 80 12.87 0.57 0.50
C LEU A 80 13.91 1.09 1.49
N ASP A 81 14.36 2.33 1.32
CA ASP A 81 15.43 2.94 2.11
C ASP A 81 14.97 4.19 2.87
N GLY A 82 13.72 4.62 2.68
CA GLY A 82 13.14 5.82 3.29
C GLY A 82 13.60 7.13 2.64
N THR A 83 14.33 7.09 1.53
CA THR A 83 14.91 8.25 0.86
C THR A 83 14.58 8.32 -0.64
N ASN A 84 14.65 7.20 -1.35
CA ASN A 84 14.36 7.09 -2.77
C ASN A 84 12.92 6.61 -2.97
N TYR A 85 12.06 7.53 -3.40
CA TYR A 85 10.62 7.31 -3.51
C TYR A 85 10.18 7.17 -4.97
N LEU A 86 9.51 6.06 -5.29
CA LEU A 86 9.06 5.69 -6.63
C LEU A 86 7.59 5.24 -6.61
N ASN A 87 6.90 5.29 -7.75
CA ASN A 87 5.52 4.79 -7.84
C ASN A 87 5.43 3.25 -7.72
N GLU A 88 6.53 2.58 -8.06
CA GLU A 88 6.66 1.14 -8.05
C GLU A 88 8.09 0.79 -7.68
N ILE A 89 8.25 -0.30 -6.93
CA ILE A 89 9.56 -0.87 -6.62
C ILE A 89 9.57 -2.36 -6.94
N GLN A 90 10.74 -2.83 -7.36
CA GLN A 90 11.05 -4.23 -7.54
C GLN A 90 11.84 -4.72 -6.32
N ILE A 91 11.45 -5.87 -5.79
CA ILE A 91 12.13 -6.56 -4.70
C ILE A 91 12.52 -7.94 -5.23
N ASP A 92 13.84 -8.20 -5.33
CA ASP A 92 14.35 -9.45 -5.89
C ASP A 92 13.82 -10.68 -5.14
N SER A 93 13.94 -10.64 -3.81
CA SER A 93 13.40 -11.69 -2.95
C SER A 93 13.17 -11.23 -1.51
N ILE A 94 12.34 -12.01 -0.81
CA ILE A 94 12.17 -12.02 0.63
C ILE A 94 12.34 -13.47 1.09
N ALA A 95 13.27 -13.72 2.01
CA ALA A 95 13.55 -15.08 2.50
C ALA A 95 12.31 -15.70 3.16
N ALA A 96 12.28 -17.03 3.23
CA ALA A 96 11.24 -17.75 3.97
C ALA A 96 11.19 -17.30 5.43
N GLN A 97 10.00 -17.23 6.01
CA GLN A 97 9.78 -16.88 7.42
C GLN A 97 10.46 -15.54 7.81
N SER A 98 10.44 -14.57 6.90
CA SER A 98 11.13 -13.29 7.11
C SER A 98 10.27 -12.11 6.70
N THR A 99 10.74 -10.91 7.04
CA THR A 99 10.03 -9.67 6.77
C THR A 99 10.91 -8.68 6.02
N ARG A 100 10.26 -7.73 5.33
CA ARG A 100 10.94 -6.61 4.68
C ARG A 100 10.19 -5.32 4.90
N GLU A 101 10.88 -4.34 5.46
CA GLU A 101 10.33 -3.02 5.70
C GLU A 101 10.31 -2.17 4.43
N PHE A 102 9.32 -1.29 4.33
CA PHE A 102 9.22 -0.27 3.30
C PHE A 102 8.50 0.97 3.84
N TRP A 103 8.62 2.08 3.14
CA TRP A 103 7.99 3.35 3.47
C TRP A 103 7.03 3.76 2.38
N VAL A 104 5.86 4.22 2.80
CA VAL A 104 4.88 4.87 1.96
C VAL A 104 4.89 6.36 2.27
N LYS A 105 5.11 7.17 1.24
CA LYS A 105 5.07 8.64 1.33
C LYS A 105 3.87 9.15 0.55
N ILE A 106 3.01 9.88 1.25
CA ILE A 106 1.78 10.43 0.73
C ILE A 106 1.95 11.95 0.69
N VAL A 107 1.76 12.57 -0.46
CA VAL A 107 1.97 14.01 -0.63
C VAL A 107 0.83 14.66 -1.38
N LYS A 108 0.39 15.80 -0.86
CA LYS A 108 -0.74 16.53 -1.39
C LYS A 108 -0.31 17.57 -2.39
N ASP A 109 -0.92 17.51 -3.57
CA ASP A 109 -0.60 18.37 -4.71
C ASP A 109 -1.44 19.68 -4.73
N THR A 110 -2.32 19.89 -3.75
CA THR A 110 -3.19 21.08 -3.72
C THR A 110 -3.14 21.81 -2.37
N ASN A 111 -3.15 23.14 -2.42
CA ASN A 111 -3.28 24.04 -1.26
C ASN A 111 -4.69 24.06 -0.65
N LEU A 112 -5.60 23.19 -1.09
CA LEU A 112 -6.94 23.08 -0.52
C LEU A 112 -6.82 22.49 0.88
N LEU A 113 -7.23 23.19 1.92
CA LEU A 113 -7.33 22.65 3.28
C LEU A 113 -8.37 21.50 3.27
N ALA A 114 -7.89 20.26 3.24
CA ALA A 114 -8.74 19.08 3.39
C ALA A 114 -8.38 18.46 4.73
N PHE A 115 -9.32 18.52 5.67
CA PHE A 115 -9.19 17.99 7.03
C PHE A 115 -9.64 16.52 7.13
N GLU A 116 -9.82 15.86 5.99
CA GLU A 116 -10.25 14.46 5.94
C GLU A 116 -9.06 13.50 6.09
N PRO A 117 -9.24 12.34 6.77
CA PRO A 117 -8.23 11.29 6.83
C PRO A 117 -7.96 10.68 5.44
N ILE A 118 -6.73 10.22 5.24
CA ILE A 118 -6.28 9.66 3.97
C ILE A 118 -6.53 8.15 3.94
N TYR A 119 -7.11 7.69 2.82
CA TYR A 119 -7.40 6.29 2.52
C TYR A 119 -6.73 5.89 1.20
N PHE A 120 -6.14 4.69 1.15
CA PHE A 120 -5.35 4.18 0.03
C PHE A 120 -5.32 2.65 0.07
N ASN A 121 -5.05 2.03 -1.09
CA ASN A 121 -4.83 0.59 -1.20
C ASN A 121 -3.39 0.31 -1.62
N VAL A 122 -2.78 -0.70 -1.01
CA VAL A 122 -1.44 -1.15 -1.38
C VAL A 122 -1.56 -2.43 -2.19
N HIS A 123 -1.03 -2.41 -3.41
CA HIS A 123 -1.10 -3.54 -4.33
C HIS A 123 0.24 -4.26 -4.37
N LEU A 124 0.24 -5.51 -3.92
CA LEU A 124 1.39 -6.41 -3.96
C LEU A 124 1.17 -7.46 -5.05
N LYS A 125 2.14 -7.62 -5.94
CA LYS A 125 2.16 -8.69 -6.95
C LYS A 125 3.48 -9.46 -6.84
N HIS A 126 3.41 -10.78 -6.88
CA HIS A 126 4.58 -11.66 -6.97
C HIS A 126 4.21 -12.87 -7.84
N ASN A 127 5.22 -13.51 -8.42
CA ASN A 127 5.06 -14.76 -9.19
C ASN A 127 5.37 -15.98 -8.32
#